data_AF-A0A318QEE2-F1
#
_entry.id   AF-A0A318QEE2-F1
#
_cell.length_a   1.000
_cell.length_b   1.000
_cell.length_c   1.000
_cell.angle_alpha   90.00
_cell.angle_beta   90.00
_cell.angle_gamma   90.00
#
_symmetry.space_group_name_H-M   'P 1'
#
loop_
_entity.id
_entity.type
_entity.pdbx_description
1 polymer ?
#
loop_
_entity_poly.entity_id
_entity_poly.type
_entity_poly.pdbx_seq_one_letter_code
_entity_poly.pdbx_strand_id
1 'polypeptide(L)'
;MVAGVSARPERKPADLLAGFAVLALLGGFLAYAVIDKGRPAESGYRLNATFAHIDGLAVGSDVRLAGITVGQVVDERVNPKTFAAGVTFTVRPDIKLPDDTAAIITSDSLLGGKYIALSPGGDDRMLKPGATIGETQGSISLEQLLSKFIFSVTDTLTQANQARAHAQQSGATDAPATPAPASAPAPAPLAPPDAPASGREP
;
A
#
# COMPACT_ATOMS: atom_id res chain seq x y z
N MET A 1 28.83 -50.63 -64.51
CA MET A 1 29.00 -50.05 -63.15
C MET A 1 29.20 -48.54 -63.33
N VAL A 2 28.13 -47.76 -63.14
CA VAL A 2 28.18 -46.30 -63.29
C VAL A 2 28.65 -45.69 -61.97
N ALA A 3 29.68 -44.85 -62.07
CA ALA A 3 30.35 -44.20 -60.97
C ALA A 3 29.44 -43.16 -60.29
N GLY A 4 29.52 -43.12 -58.96
CA GLY A 4 28.90 -42.08 -58.15
C GLY A 4 29.54 -40.72 -58.40
N VAL A 5 28.69 -39.70 -58.50
CA VAL A 5 29.11 -38.29 -58.45
C VAL A 5 28.59 -37.72 -57.14
N SER A 6 29.51 -37.51 -56.21
CA SER A 6 29.28 -36.89 -54.91
C SER A 6 29.01 -35.40 -55.08
N ALA A 7 27.78 -34.95 -54.79
CA ALA A 7 27.47 -33.53 -54.68
C ALA A 7 28.11 -32.98 -53.39
N ARG A 8 29.16 -32.16 -53.53
CA ARG A 8 29.75 -31.40 -52.43
C ARG A 8 28.89 -30.13 -52.23
N PRO A 9 28.27 -29.92 -51.05
CA PRO A 9 27.45 -28.74 -50.82
C PRO A 9 28.35 -27.50 -50.72
N GLU A 10 28.22 -26.58 -51.70
CA GLU A 10 28.84 -25.26 -51.62
C GLU A 10 28.16 -24.45 -50.52
N ARG A 11 28.81 -24.34 -49.37
CA ARG A 11 28.33 -23.47 -48.28
C ARG A 11 28.66 -22.04 -48.69
N LYS A 12 27.63 -21.27 -49.08
CA LYS A 12 27.81 -19.86 -49.42
C LYS A 12 28.23 -19.12 -48.15
N PRO A 13 29.40 -18.42 -48.14
CA PRO A 13 29.85 -17.69 -46.95
C PRO A 13 28.85 -16.60 -46.51
N ALA A 14 27.97 -16.17 -47.41
CA ALA A 14 26.86 -15.27 -47.13
C ALA A 14 25.88 -15.82 -46.08
N ASP A 15 25.60 -17.12 -46.05
CA ASP A 15 24.66 -17.72 -45.08
C ASP A 15 25.25 -17.71 -43.66
N LEU A 16 26.56 -17.92 -43.55
CA LEU A 16 27.32 -17.83 -42.30
C LEU A 16 27.36 -16.39 -41.78
N LEU A 17 27.57 -15.41 -42.67
CA LEU A 17 27.55 -13.99 -42.32
C LEU A 17 26.16 -13.52 -41.88
N ALA A 18 25.11 -13.96 -42.57
CA ALA A 18 23.73 -13.66 -42.18
C ALA A 18 23.40 -14.26 -40.80
N GLY A 19 23.77 -15.51 -40.55
CA GLY A 19 23.59 -16.15 -39.24
C GLY A 19 24.34 -15.41 -38.11
N PHE A 20 25.58 -15.00 -38.36
CA PHE A 20 26.36 -14.21 -37.41
C PHE A 20 25.74 -12.83 -37.14
N ALA A 21 25.25 -12.15 -38.17
CA ALA A 21 24.58 -10.86 -38.03
C ALA A 21 23.31 -10.97 -37.17
N VAL A 22 22.50 -12.01 -37.37
CA VAL A 22 21.32 -12.28 -36.54
C VAL A 22 21.70 -12.57 -35.09
N LEU A 23 22.75 -13.39 -34.86
CA LEU A 23 23.25 -13.67 -33.52
C LEU A 23 23.80 -12.41 -32.83
N ALA A 24 24.51 -11.56 -33.55
CA ALA A 24 25.02 -10.29 -33.03
C ALA A 24 23.88 -9.32 -32.68
N LEU A 25 22.85 -9.23 -33.52
CA LEU A 25 21.65 -8.42 -33.24
C LEU A 25 20.89 -8.96 -32.03
N LEU A 26 20.69 -10.28 -31.94
CA LEU A 26 20.02 -10.89 -30.81
C LEU A 26 20.81 -10.69 -29.51
N GLY A 27 22.14 -10.88 -29.56
CA GLY A 27 23.03 -10.62 -28.43
C GLY A 27 23.01 -9.17 -27.99
N GLY A 28 23.03 -8.22 -28.93
CA GLY A 28 22.89 -6.79 -28.65
C GLY A 28 21.54 -6.42 -28.05
N PHE A 29 20.45 -7.01 -28.55
CA PHE A 29 19.11 -6.82 -28.00
C PHE A 29 18.98 -7.39 -26.58
N LEU A 30 19.52 -8.59 -26.33
CA LEU A 30 19.55 -9.18 -24.98
C LEU A 30 20.35 -8.32 -24.02
N ALA A 31 21.53 -7.85 -24.43
CA ALA A 31 22.35 -6.96 -23.61
C ALA A 31 21.60 -5.66 -23.29
N TYR A 32 20.96 -5.05 -24.29
CA TYR A 32 20.12 -3.86 -24.10
C TYR A 32 18.97 -4.10 -23.12
N ALA A 33 18.22 -5.21 -23.29
CA ALA A 33 17.09 -5.56 -22.44
C ALA A 33 17.48 -5.88 -20.98
N VAL A 34 18.70 -6.37 -20.74
CA VAL A 34 19.23 -6.60 -19.40
C VAL A 34 19.70 -5.29 -18.75
N ILE A 35 20.30 -4.39 -19.53
CA ILE A 35 20.80 -3.10 -19.03
C ILE A 35 19.65 -2.16 -18.65
N ASP A 36 18.53 -2.18 -19.38
CA ASP A 36 17.38 -1.30 -19.14
C ASP A 36 16.72 -1.52 -17.77
N LYS A 37 16.74 -2.77 -17.27
CA LYS A 37 16.19 -3.12 -15.95
C LYS A 37 17.06 -2.71 -14.76
N GLY A 38 18.28 -2.23 -15.00
CA GLY A 38 19.28 -1.97 -13.96
C GLY A 38 19.77 -0.53 -13.89
N ARG A 39 19.20 0.40 -14.67
CA ARG A 39 19.59 1.81 -14.57
C ARG A 39 19.10 2.38 -13.23
N PRO A 40 19.99 2.85 -12.35
CA PRO A 40 19.56 3.58 -11.17
C PRO A 40 18.71 4.76 -11.64
N ALA A 41 17.54 4.97 -11.01
CA ALA A 41 16.74 6.16 -11.22
C ALA A 41 17.57 7.39 -10.81
N GLU A 42 18.34 7.94 -11.75
CA GLU A 42 19.40 8.95 -11.58
C GLU A 42 18.90 10.37 -11.24
N SER A 43 17.68 10.54 -10.73
CA SER A 43 17.18 11.88 -10.38
C SER A 43 16.36 11.91 -9.10
N GLY A 44 16.84 11.23 -8.05
CA GLY A 44 16.21 11.29 -6.74
C GLY A 44 17.19 11.03 -5.59
N TYR A 45 16.81 11.47 -4.39
CA TYR A 45 17.47 11.05 -3.17
C TYR A 45 16.83 9.75 -2.66
N ARG A 46 17.62 8.90 -2.00
CA ARG A 46 17.14 7.62 -1.48
C ARG A 46 16.55 7.79 -0.10
N LEU A 47 15.51 7.03 0.19
CA LEU A 47 14.95 6.82 1.53
C LEU A 47 14.79 5.33 1.78
N ASN A 48 14.82 4.96 3.05
CA ASN A 48 14.62 3.61 3.52
C ASN A 48 13.31 3.53 4.30
N ALA A 49 12.60 2.42 4.20
CA ALA A 49 11.45 2.09 5.04
C ALA A 49 11.49 0.61 5.41
N THR A 50 10.92 0.25 6.55
CA THR A 50 10.82 -1.14 7.00
C THR A 50 9.36 -1.49 7.21
N PHE A 51 8.87 -2.53 6.55
CA PHE A 51 7.48 -2.96 6.61
C PHE A 51 7.36 -4.36 7.21
N ALA A 52 6.25 -4.63 7.88
CA ALA A 52 5.91 -5.99 8.31
C ALA A 52 5.60 -6.89 7.10
N HIS A 53 4.82 -6.38 6.14
CA HIS A 53 4.41 -7.09 4.92
C HIS A 53 4.38 -6.11 3.73
N ILE A 54 4.85 -6.56 2.56
CA ILE A 54 4.88 -5.75 1.33
C ILE A 54 4.03 -6.34 0.19
N ASP A 55 3.68 -7.63 0.26
CA ASP A 55 2.70 -8.37 -0.55
C ASP A 55 2.45 -7.83 -1.97
N GLY A 56 3.45 -7.99 -2.85
CA GLY A 56 3.35 -7.62 -4.27
C GLY A 56 3.90 -6.23 -4.62
N LEU A 57 4.51 -5.53 -3.66
CA LEU A 57 5.48 -4.48 -3.96
C LEU A 57 6.75 -5.12 -4.56
N ALA A 58 7.35 -4.49 -5.56
CA ALA A 58 8.56 -4.98 -6.20
C ALA A 58 9.46 -3.81 -6.62
N VAL A 59 10.72 -4.11 -6.98
CA VAL A 59 11.61 -3.14 -7.61
C VAL A 59 10.95 -2.59 -8.89
N GLY A 60 10.95 -1.27 -9.04
CA GLY A 60 10.25 -0.55 -10.10
C GLY A 60 8.83 -0.12 -9.76
N SER A 61 8.25 -0.56 -8.64
CA SER A 61 6.96 -0.04 -8.14
C SER A 61 7.04 1.47 -7.91
N ASP A 62 5.94 2.16 -8.20
CA ASP A 62 5.84 3.60 -8.02
C ASP A 62 5.95 4.01 -6.54
N VAL A 63 6.50 5.20 -6.32
CA VAL A 63 6.37 5.95 -5.07
C VAL A 63 5.58 7.21 -5.40
N ARG A 64 4.46 7.40 -4.69
CA ARG A 64 3.51 8.47 -4.99
C ARG A 64 3.31 9.38 -3.81
N LEU A 65 3.18 10.67 -4.10
CA LEU A 65 2.79 11.71 -3.16
C LEU A 65 1.51 12.35 -3.67
N ALA A 66 0.45 12.37 -2.85
CA ALA A 66 -0.86 12.88 -3.27
C ALA A 66 -1.39 12.27 -4.60
N GLY A 67 -1.08 10.98 -4.83
CA GLY A 67 -1.47 10.25 -6.05
C GLY A 67 -0.56 10.47 -7.26
N ILE A 68 0.44 11.35 -7.19
CA ILE A 68 1.38 11.64 -8.28
C ILE A 68 2.68 10.88 -8.05
N THR A 69 3.20 10.21 -9.09
CA THR A 69 4.49 9.52 -9.03
C THR A 69 5.64 10.52 -8.83
N VAL A 70 6.36 10.36 -7.72
CA VAL A 70 7.51 11.16 -7.30
C VAL A 70 8.79 10.34 -7.16
N GLY A 71 8.76 9.05 -7.46
CA GLY A 71 9.93 8.18 -7.41
C GLY A 71 9.57 6.72 -7.60
N GLN A 72 10.51 5.82 -7.32
CA GLN A 72 10.36 4.39 -7.55
C GLN A 72 11.11 3.56 -6.50
N VAL A 73 10.63 2.35 -6.24
CA VAL A 73 11.33 1.34 -5.45
C VAL A 73 12.56 0.85 -6.20
N VAL A 74 13.73 0.87 -5.54
CA VAL A 74 15.02 0.51 -6.16
C VAL A 74 15.65 -0.74 -5.56
N ASP A 75 15.27 -1.13 -4.35
CA ASP A 75 15.77 -2.33 -3.68
C ASP A 75 14.76 -2.83 -2.64
N GLU A 76 14.72 -4.14 -2.44
CA GLU A 76 13.94 -4.80 -1.41
C GLU A 76 14.72 -5.97 -0.81
N ARG A 77 14.68 -6.10 0.51
CA ARG A 77 15.43 -7.12 1.23
C ARG A 77 14.71 -7.53 2.51
N VAL A 78 14.82 -8.80 2.86
CA VAL A 78 14.37 -9.29 4.17
C VAL A 78 15.50 -9.18 5.18
N ASN A 79 15.21 -8.64 6.36
CA ASN A 79 16.16 -8.64 7.47
C ASN A 79 16.12 -10.02 8.17
N PRO A 80 17.22 -10.80 8.18
CA PRO A 80 17.20 -12.16 8.75
C PRO A 80 17.07 -12.19 10.29
N LYS A 81 17.21 -11.05 10.97
CA LYS A 81 17.09 -10.96 12.43
C LYS A 81 15.68 -10.56 12.86
N THR A 82 15.08 -9.60 12.17
CA THR A 82 13.75 -9.08 12.50
C THR A 82 12.64 -9.67 11.65
N PHE A 83 12.99 -10.36 10.56
CA PHE A 83 12.08 -10.88 9.53
C PHE A 83 11.22 -9.82 8.84
N ALA A 84 11.52 -8.53 9.05
CA ALA A 84 10.84 -7.44 8.39
C ALA A 84 11.42 -7.17 6.99
N ALA A 85 10.59 -6.64 6.11
CA ALA A 85 10.98 -6.25 4.76
C ALA A 85 11.54 -4.82 4.77
N GLY A 86 12.83 -4.67 4.51
CA GLY A 86 13.46 -3.38 4.25
C GLY A 86 13.33 -3.01 2.77
N VAL A 87 12.84 -1.81 2.49
CA VAL A 87 12.65 -1.30 1.14
C VAL A 87 13.44 -0.01 0.99
N THR A 88 14.18 0.11 -0.11
CA THR A 88 14.85 1.34 -0.51
C THR A 88 14.14 1.90 -1.73
N PHE A 89 13.82 3.19 -1.70
CA PHE A 89 13.16 3.86 -2.81
C PHE A 89 13.71 5.27 -3.02
N THR A 90 13.48 5.82 -4.20
CA THR A 90 13.89 7.18 -4.56
C THR A 90 12.73 8.15 -4.44
N VAL A 91 13.06 9.42 -4.20
CA VAL A 91 12.13 10.56 -4.29
C VAL A 91 12.84 11.67 -5.07
N ARG A 92 12.14 12.32 -6.01
CA ARG A 92 12.71 13.42 -6.79
C ARG A 92 13.20 14.57 -5.90
N PRO A 93 14.28 15.27 -6.27
CA PRO A 93 14.95 16.25 -5.40
C PRO A 93 14.16 17.54 -5.16
N ASP A 94 13.17 17.84 -5.99
CA ASP A 94 12.24 18.98 -5.87
C ASP A 94 11.28 18.84 -4.68
N ILE A 95 11.08 17.61 -4.19
CA ILE A 95 10.20 17.32 -3.07
C ILE A 95 11.02 17.22 -1.78
N LYS A 96 10.59 17.92 -0.73
CA LYS A 96 11.11 17.78 0.64
C LYS A 96 10.02 17.20 1.52
N LEU A 97 10.37 16.15 2.26
CA LEU A 97 9.45 15.41 3.11
C LEU A 97 9.79 15.70 4.58
N PRO A 98 8.81 16.05 5.41
CA PRO A 98 8.95 16.13 6.87
C PRO A 98 9.45 14.81 7.49
N ASP A 99 10.11 14.90 8.64
CA ASP A 99 10.65 13.74 9.40
C ASP A 99 9.55 12.76 9.84
N ASP A 100 8.34 13.27 10.08
CA ASP A 100 7.14 12.51 10.44
C ASP A 100 6.31 12.04 9.23
N THR A 101 6.90 12.04 8.02
CA THR A 101 6.25 11.46 6.84
C THR A 101 6.01 9.97 7.01
N ALA A 102 4.79 9.52 6.75
CA ALA A 102 4.45 8.09 6.72
C ALA A 102 4.60 7.48 5.33
N ALA A 103 5.07 6.23 5.26
CA ALA A 103 5.09 5.42 4.05
C ALA A 103 4.08 4.28 4.15
N ILE A 104 3.16 4.21 3.19
CA ILE A 104 2.02 3.29 3.22
C ILE A 104 2.02 2.48 1.94
N ILE A 105 2.02 1.15 2.03
CA ILE A 105 1.88 0.29 0.86
C ILE A 105 0.41 0.14 0.52
N THR A 106 0.04 0.52 -0.69
CA THR A 106 -1.34 0.43 -1.18
C THR A 106 -1.38 -0.06 -2.63
N SER A 107 -2.59 -0.31 -3.14
CA SER A 107 -2.82 -0.86 -4.48
C SER A 107 -3.34 0.22 -5.41
N ASP A 108 -2.94 0.19 -6.69
CA ASP A 108 -3.41 1.15 -7.69
C ASP A 108 -4.90 0.92 -8.07
N SER A 109 -5.34 -0.35 -8.01
CA SER A 109 -6.71 -0.79 -8.24
C SER A 109 -6.86 -2.25 -7.76
N LEU A 110 -8.02 -2.87 -7.95
CA LEU A 110 -8.27 -4.28 -7.60
C LEU A 110 -7.35 -5.27 -8.35
N LEU A 111 -6.99 -4.94 -9.59
CA LEU A 111 -6.12 -5.75 -10.46
C LEU A 111 -4.74 -5.11 -10.66
N GLY A 112 -4.49 -3.96 -10.03
CA GLY A 112 -3.27 -3.19 -10.18
C GLY A 112 -2.12 -3.73 -9.32
N GLY A 113 -0.91 -3.27 -9.62
CA GLY A 113 0.25 -3.49 -8.76
C GLY A 113 0.17 -2.72 -7.44
N LYS A 114 1.13 -2.98 -6.54
CA LYS A 114 1.33 -2.20 -5.32
C LYS A 114 2.27 -1.03 -5.56
N TYR A 115 2.08 0.04 -4.78
CA TYR A 115 2.94 1.21 -4.76
C TYR A 115 3.08 1.75 -3.34
N ILE A 116 4.09 2.59 -3.11
CA ILE A 116 4.26 3.29 -1.83
C ILE A 116 3.58 4.65 -1.92
N ALA A 117 2.57 4.89 -1.10
CA ALA A 117 1.99 6.21 -0.88
C ALA A 117 2.73 6.91 0.26
N LEU A 118 3.21 8.11 0.01
CA LEU A 118 3.82 8.99 1.00
C LEU A 118 2.77 9.95 1.55
N SER A 119 2.66 10.04 2.87
CA SER A 119 1.79 10.97 3.57
C SER A 119 2.65 11.88 4.46
N PRO A 120 2.97 13.11 4.00
CA PRO A 120 3.71 14.07 4.81
C PRO A 120 2.97 14.38 6.11
N GLY A 121 3.72 14.50 7.20
CA GLY A 121 3.21 15.06 8.44
C GLY A 121 3.44 16.57 8.53
N GLY A 122 3.62 17.06 9.75
CA GLY A 122 3.74 18.48 10.07
C GLY A 122 5.03 18.86 10.79
N ASP A 123 6.05 17.99 10.85
CA ASP A 123 7.33 18.32 11.48
C ASP A 123 8.09 19.39 10.67
N ASP A 124 8.72 20.34 11.37
CA ASP A 124 9.59 21.37 10.78
C ASP A 124 10.90 20.77 10.26
N ARG A 125 11.30 19.61 10.77
CA ARG A 125 12.51 18.88 10.37
C ARG A 125 12.24 18.08 9.11
N MET A 126 13.18 18.12 8.17
CA MET A 126 13.07 17.43 6.89
C MET A 126 13.94 16.18 6.86
N LEU A 127 13.44 15.12 6.23
CA LEU A 127 14.18 13.89 5.96
C LEU A 127 15.41 14.18 5.10
N LYS A 128 16.55 13.64 5.52
CA LYS A 128 17.81 13.72 4.77
C LYS A 128 17.92 12.57 3.77
N PRO A 129 18.72 12.73 2.70
CA PRO A 129 19.10 11.61 1.84
C PRO A 129 19.66 10.43 2.67
N GLY A 130 19.13 9.23 2.42
CA GLY A 130 19.48 8.00 3.12
C GLY A 130 18.77 7.79 4.46
N ALA A 131 17.93 8.73 4.91
CA ALA A 131 17.16 8.58 6.13
C ALA A 131 16.16 7.41 6.05
N THR A 132 15.79 6.90 7.23
CA THR A 132 14.78 5.86 7.38
C THR A 132 13.48 6.51 7.84
N ILE A 133 12.39 6.25 7.13
CA ILE A 133 11.04 6.63 7.56
C ILE A 133 10.65 5.81 8.78
N GLY A 134 10.25 6.50 9.86
CA GLY A 134 9.80 5.86 11.10
C GLY A 134 8.38 5.30 11.01
N GLU A 135 7.49 6.03 10.36
CA GLU A 135 6.07 5.68 10.26
C GLU A 135 5.80 4.86 9.01
N THR A 136 5.55 3.56 9.17
CA THR A 136 5.34 2.64 8.05
C THR A 136 4.07 1.82 8.23
N GLN A 137 3.30 1.69 7.16
CA GLN A 137 2.14 0.82 7.11
C GLN A 137 2.31 -0.19 5.97
N GLY A 138 2.33 -1.47 6.33
CA GLY A 138 2.45 -2.57 5.37
C GLY A 138 1.20 -2.75 4.51
N SER A 139 1.35 -3.59 3.49
CA SER A 139 0.22 -4.00 2.65
C SER A 139 -0.84 -4.73 3.49
N ILE A 140 -2.11 -4.50 3.16
CA ILE A 140 -3.21 -5.28 3.71
C ILE A 140 -3.66 -6.27 2.63
N SER A 141 -3.62 -7.56 2.95
CA SER A 141 -4.06 -8.61 2.05
C SER A 141 -5.59 -8.74 2.08
N LEU A 142 -6.21 -9.02 0.91
CA LEU A 142 -7.66 -9.22 0.82
C LEU A 142 -8.11 -10.46 1.60
N GLU A 143 -7.26 -11.48 1.64
CA GLU A 143 -7.45 -12.70 2.42
C GLU A 143 -7.55 -12.37 3.91
N GLN A 144 -6.68 -11.49 4.42
CA GLN A 144 -6.72 -11.03 5.81
C GLN A 144 -7.99 -10.23 6.11
N LEU A 145 -8.42 -9.36 5.20
CA LEU A 145 -9.67 -8.60 5.36
C LEU A 145 -10.89 -9.51 5.37
N LEU A 146 -10.94 -10.49 4.46
CA LEU A 146 -12.02 -11.47 4.40
C LEU A 146 -12.06 -12.33 5.68
N SER A 147 -10.90 -12.78 6.14
CA SER A 147 -10.77 -13.52 7.39
C SER A 147 -11.27 -12.70 8.59
N LYS A 148 -10.82 -11.44 8.72
CA LYS A 148 -11.28 -10.52 9.77
C LYS A 148 -12.79 -10.28 9.71
N PHE A 149 -13.35 -10.17 8.52
CA PHE A 149 -14.80 -10.04 8.32
C PHE A 149 -15.57 -11.28 8.80
N ILE A 150 -15.15 -12.48 8.37
CA ILE A 150 -15.80 -13.74 8.77
C ILE A 150 -15.75 -13.95 10.29
N PHE A 151 -14.60 -13.66 10.91
CA PHE A 151 -14.47 -13.75 12.36
C PHE A 151 -15.35 -12.72 13.07
N SER A 152 -15.37 -11.47 12.61
CA SER A 152 -16.26 -10.45 13.16
C SER A 152 -17.74 -10.85 13.09
N VAL A 153 -18.20 -11.46 11.98
CA VAL A 153 -19.57 -11.94 11.86
C VAL A 153 -19.82 -13.13 12.80
N THR A 154 -18.91 -14.09 12.86
CA THR A 154 -19.03 -15.25 13.75
C THR A 154 -19.08 -14.84 15.22
N ASP A 155 -18.25 -13.88 15.63
CA ASP A 155 -18.22 -13.36 17.00
C ASP A 155 -19.53 -12.67 17.37
N THR A 156 -20.07 -11.81 16.48
CA THR A 156 -21.37 -11.15 16.72
C THR A 156 -22.52 -12.16 16.83
N LEU A 157 -22.54 -13.19 15.99
CA LEU A 157 -23.54 -14.26 16.06
C LEU A 157 -23.41 -15.09 17.35
N THR A 158 -22.17 -15.39 17.75
CA THR A 158 -21.87 -16.13 18.98
C THR A 158 -22.32 -15.34 20.20
N GLN A 159 -22.02 -14.04 20.24
CA GLN A 159 -22.43 -13.15 21.32
C GLN A 159 -23.95 -12.99 21.39
N ALA A 160 -24.64 -12.89 20.25
CA ALA A 160 -26.10 -12.84 20.19
C ALA A 160 -26.75 -14.13 20.71
N ASN A 161 -26.18 -15.29 20.35
CA ASN A 161 -26.66 -16.59 20.84
C ASN A 161 -26.40 -16.77 22.35
N GLN A 162 -25.24 -16.34 22.84
CA GLN A 162 -24.93 -16.34 24.27
C GLN A 162 -25.85 -15.40 25.04
N ALA A 163 -26.12 -14.18 24.56
CA ALA A 163 -27.06 -13.26 25.20
C ALA A 163 -28.47 -13.84 25.32
N ARG A 164 -28.95 -14.55 24.29
CA ARG A 164 -30.22 -15.28 24.34
C ARG A 164 -30.18 -16.44 25.34
N ALA A 165 -29.09 -17.21 25.37
CA ALA A 165 -28.92 -18.32 26.31
C ALA A 165 -28.87 -17.83 27.78
N HIS A 166 -28.21 -16.70 28.04
CA HIS A 166 -28.17 -16.05 29.35
C HIS A 166 -29.56 -15.56 29.77
N ALA A 167 -30.32 -14.92 28.85
CA ALA A 167 -31.69 -14.50 29.12
C ALA A 167 -32.62 -15.68 29.47
N GLN A 168 -32.38 -16.85 28.88
CA GLN A 168 -33.15 -18.07 29.12
C GLN A 168 -32.77 -18.79 30.42
N GLN A 169 -31.51 -18.66 30.87
CA GLN A 169 -31.05 -19.19 32.16
C GLN A 169 -31.48 -18.34 33.36
N SER A 170 -31.73 -17.04 33.17
CA SER A 170 -32.32 -16.16 34.19
C SER A 170 -33.85 -16.33 34.37
N GLY A 171 -34.46 -17.33 33.74
CA GLY A 171 -35.87 -17.69 33.91
C GLY A 171 -36.15 -18.49 35.18
N ALA A 172 -35.97 -17.89 36.36
CA ALA A 172 -36.63 -18.31 37.60
C ALA A 172 -37.05 -17.08 38.42
N THR A 173 -38.33 -16.72 38.26
CA THR A 173 -39.16 -16.02 39.25
C THR A 173 -38.74 -14.61 39.63
N ASP A 174 -39.03 -13.63 38.78
CA ASP A 174 -39.73 -12.44 39.28
C ASP A 174 -40.48 -11.78 38.12
N ALA A 175 -41.81 -11.72 38.26
CA ALA A 175 -42.65 -10.98 37.34
C ALA A 175 -42.20 -9.51 37.33
N PRO A 176 -42.05 -8.85 36.17
CA PRO A 176 -41.86 -7.41 36.17
C PRO A 176 -43.15 -6.79 36.71
N ALA A 177 -43.09 -6.21 37.91
CA ALA A 177 -44.03 -5.17 38.27
C ALA A 177 -43.94 -4.11 37.17
N THR A 178 -45.06 -3.90 36.48
CA THR A 178 -45.23 -2.83 35.50
C THR A 178 -44.62 -1.54 36.04
N PRO A 179 -43.57 -0.96 35.43
CA PRO A 179 -43.17 0.38 35.78
C PRO A 179 -44.31 1.30 35.34
N ALA A 180 -44.99 1.91 36.30
CA ALA A 180 -45.88 3.03 36.02
C ALA A 180 -45.11 4.08 35.20
N PRO A 181 -45.71 4.69 34.16
CA PRO A 181 -45.03 5.70 33.37
C PRO A 181 -44.65 6.87 34.29
N ALA A 182 -43.34 7.04 34.51
CA ALA A 182 -42.81 8.22 35.16
C ALA A 182 -43.24 9.44 34.34
N SER A 183 -43.99 10.33 34.98
CA SER A 183 -44.44 11.60 34.43
C SER A 183 -43.24 12.35 33.88
N ALA A 184 -43.27 12.67 32.58
CA ALA A 184 -42.26 13.50 31.95
C ALA A 184 -42.12 14.82 32.73
N PRO A 185 -40.89 15.30 33.01
CA PRO A 185 -40.72 16.64 33.55
C PRO A 185 -41.23 17.65 32.52
N ALA A 186 -42.08 18.56 32.98
CA ALA A 186 -42.62 19.65 32.15
C ALA A 186 -41.47 20.44 31.50
N PRO A 187 -41.61 20.84 30.22
CA PRO A 187 -40.61 21.69 29.56
C PRO A 187 -40.49 23.02 30.31
N ALA A 188 -39.26 23.40 30.65
CA ALA A 188 -38.96 24.70 31.23
C ALA A 188 -39.44 25.83 30.28
N PRO A 189 -39.98 26.93 30.81
CA PRO A 189 -40.44 28.04 29.98
C PRO A 189 -39.26 28.66 29.23
N LEU A 190 -39.44 28.81 27.91
CA LEU A 190 -38.54 29.54 27.02
C LEU A 190 -38.34 30.96 27.55
N ALA A 191 -37.10 31.34 27.88
CA ALA A 191 -36.76 32.73 28.14
C ALA A 191 -36.98 33.55 26.84
N PRO A 192 -37.56 34.76 26.93
CA PRO A 192 -37.79 35.60 25.76
C PRO A 192 -36.45 36.04 25.13
N PRO A 193 -36.41 36.27 23.81
CA PRO A 193 -35.23 36.79 23.12
C PRO A 193 -34.97 38.24 23.57
N ASP A 194 -33.74 38.51 24.01
CA ASP A 194 -33.29 39.87 24.32
C ASP A 194 -33.42 40.78 23.10
N ALA A 195 -34.24 41.82 23.25
CA ALA A 195 -34.36 42.92 22.32
C ALA A 195 -33.14 43.87 22.43
N PRO A 196 -32.76 44.57 21.34
CA PRO A 196 -31.54 45.35 21.28
C PRO A 196 -31.60 46.61 22.15
N ALA A 197 -30.57 46.81 22.97
CA ALA A 197 -30.36 48.04 23.72
C ALA A 197 -29.97 49.17 22.76
N SER A 198 -30.94 50.06 22.54
CA SER A 198 -30.77 51.36 21.90
C SER A 198 -30.10 52.35 22.87
N GLY A 199 -28.97 52.91 22.45
CA GLY A 199 -28.51 54.28 22.70
C GLY A 199 -28.20 54.75 24.13
N ARG A 200 -26.99 55.31 24.33
CA ARG A 200 -26.76 56.74 24.60
C ARG A 200 -25.27 57.05 24.78
N GLU A 201 -24.83 58.07 24.05
CA GLU A 201 -23.64 58.89 24.26
C GLU A 201 -23.63 59.52 25.66
N PRO A 202 -22.48 60.04 26.13
CA PRO A 202 -22.08 61.41 25.78
C PRO A 202 -20.69 61.55 25.14
#